data_AF-A0A2E5DZ91-F1
#
_entry.id   AF-A0A2E5DZ91-F1
#
_cell.length_a   1.000
_cell.length_b   1.000
_cell.length_c   1.000
_cell.angle_alpha   90.00
_cell.angle_beta   90.00
_cell.angle_gamma   90.00
#
_symmetry.space_group_name_H-M   'P 1'
#
loop_
_entity.id
_entity.type
_entity.pdbx_description
1 polymer ?
#
loop_
_entity_poly.entity_id
_entity_poly.type
_entity_poly.pdbx_seq_one_letter_code
_entity_poly.pdbx_strand_id
1 'polypeptide(L)'
;MPNPNPGKPTWKQRRLLKKIVNPEQKEQLLKAIANREPIPLYAWTPVPAEIPDSARELISEAVEQVKAAADQAGVSFDEALGHADSRWHVTKVADVVRDSARDEFGILETPLTALNELAPCEPDRPLLMWLFFNPYGPTMLKLVLWEDRINQQWLIGMTQLHPFQPDIVVYGILNNEDVEDNDYLESICCRLFRNFGFQSEKPIMESMPTSIIAATESPLTLDVLHPLVKWIAEQTNAGGFEDNINYLKEHWLDPWARTAAQRDDAMNAGLDAIERGEQPG
;
A
#
# COMPACT_ATOMS: atom_id res chain seq x y z
N MET A 1 34.04 -1.08 2.53
CA MET A 1 35.37 -0.41 2.56
C MET A 1 35.13 1.11 2.52
N PRO A 2 35.59 1.87 3.52
CA PRO A 2 35.48 3.33 3.51
C PRO A 2 36.32 3.95 2.37
N ASN A 3 35.81 5.02 1.77
CA ASN A 3 36.38 5.68 0.58
C ASN A 3 37.74 6.35 0.92
N PRO A 4 38.83 6.05 0.20
CA PRO A 4 40.18 6.56 0.52
C PRO A 4 40.40 8.05 0.21
N ASN A 5 39.39 8.78 -0.29
CA ASN A 5 39.45 10.23 -0.49
C ASN A 5 38.13 10.89 -0.01
N PRO A 6 38.06 11.39 1.23
CA PRO A 6 36.88 12.10 1.71
C PRO A 6 36.62 13.34 0.85
N GLY A 7 35.37 13.53 0.40
CA GLY A 7 34.94 14.64 -0.46
C GLY A 7 35.05 14.39 -1.97
N LYS A 8 35.59 13.24 -2.39
CA LYS A 8 35.56 12.84 -3.81
C LYS A 8 34.44 11.83 -4.09
N PRO A 9 33.73 11.94 -5.23
CA PRO A 9 32.73 10.95 -5.62
C PRO A 9 33.34 9.55 -5.70
N THR A 10 32.67 8.58 -5.08
CA THR A 10 32.95 7.15 -5.21
C THR A 10 32.80 6.69 -6.67
N TRP A 11 33.34 5.53 -7.01
CA TRP A 11 33.19 4.96 -8.35
C TRP A 11 31.71 4.82 -8.78
N LYS A 12 30.83 4.39 -7.86
CA LYS A 12 29.39 4.31 -8.11
C LYS A 12 28.78 5.69 -8.40
N GLN A 13 29.08 6.70 -7.56
CA GLN A 13 28.59 8.07 -7.74
C GLN A 13 29.10 8.69 -9.05
N ARG A 14 30.35 8.44 -9.46
CA ARG A 14 30.87 8.89 -10.76
C ARG A 14 30.08 8.31 -11.93
N ARG A 15 29.67 7.04 -11.85
CA ARG A 15 28.86 6.40 -12.88
C ARG A 15 27.45 7.00 -12.96
N LEU A 16 26.87 7.39 -11.82
CA LEU A 16 25.58 8.08 -11.76
C LEU A 16 25.67 9.53 -12.29
N LEU A 17 26.68 10.30 -11.86
CA LEU A 17 26.92 11.67 -12.34
C LEU A 17 27.15 11.77 -13.85
N LYS A 18 27.62 10.69 -14.51
CA LYS A 18 27.74 10.63 -15.97
C LYS A 18 26.40 10.58 -16.70
N LYS A 19 25.34 10.11 -16.02
CA LYS A 19 23.98 10.03 -16.58
C LYS A 19 23.19 11.33 -16.41
N ILE A 20 23.64 12.23 -15.53
CA ILE A 20 23.01 13.53 -15.29
C ILE A 20 23.47 14.51 -16.36
N VAL A 21 22.54 14.91 -17.23
CA VAL A 21 22.78 15.84 -18.34
C VAL A 21 22.59 17.30 -17.91
N ASN A 22 21.67 17.56 -16.96
CA ASN A 22 21.43 18.90 -16.42
C ASN A 22 22.65 19.39 -15.60
N PRO A 23 23.25 20.54 -15.95
CA PRO A 23 24.47 21.04 -15.31
C PRO A 23 24.24 21.49 -13.86
N GLU A 24 23.08 22.08 -13.54
CA GLU A 24 22.74 22.56 -12.20
C GLU A 24 22.52 21.40 -11.23
N GLN A 25 21.76 20.38 -11.65
CA GLN A 25 21.58 19.16 -10.86
C GLN A 25 22.93 18.49 -10.57
N LYS A 26 23.82 18.46 -11.58
CA LYS A 26 25.15 17.87 -11.45
C LYS A 26 26.03 18.64 -10.46
N GLU A 27 25.96 19.98 -10.47
CA GLU A 27 26.67 20.84 -9.52
C GLU A 27 26.17 20.63 -8.08
N GLN A 28 24.86 20.59 -7.88
CA GLN A 28 24.26 20.36 -6.55
C GLN A 28 24.65 18.98 -5.97
N LEU A 29 24.61 17.92 -6.79
CA LEU A 29 25.06 16.60 -6.37
C LEU A 29 26.55 16.58 -6.01
N LEU A 30 27.40 17.29 -6.77
CA LEU A 30 28.83 17.40 -6.45
C LEU A 30 29.07 18.15 -5.14
N LYS A 31 28.30 19.22 -4.87
CA LYS A 31 28.35 19.98 -3.62
C LYS A 31 27.93 19.12 -2.43
N ALA A 32 26.81 18.40 -2.54
CA ALA A 32 26.34 17.48 -1.50
C ALA A 32 27.36 16.36 -1.20
N ILE A 33 28.00 15.79 -2.24
CA ILE A 33 29.09 14.82 -2.07
C ILE A 33 30.28 15.43 -1.32
N ALA A 34 30.67 16.67 -1.66
CA ALA A 34 31.78 17.35 -1.01
C ALA A 34 31.49 17.63 0.47
N ASN A 35 30.25 18.03 0.77
CA ASN A 35 29.76 18.35 2.11
C ASN A 35 29.40 17.12 2.96
N ARG A 36 29.41 15.91 2.38
CA ARG A 36 28.96 14.65 3.01
C ARG A 36 27.49 14.66 3.42
N GLU A 37 26.66 15.37 2.68
CA GLU A 37 25.22 15.37 2.86
C GLU A 37 24.63 14.02 2.40
N PRO A 38 23.63 13.47 3.09
CA PRO A 38 22.91 12.31 2.61
C PRO A 38 22.16 12.66 1.32
N ILE A 39 22.46 11.96 0.23
CA ILE A 39 21.81 12.17 -1.07
C ILE A 39 20.76 11.07 -1.28
N PRO A 40 19.47 11.41 -1.31
CA PRO A 40 18.41 10.42 -1.50
C PRO A 40 18.45 9.82 -2.92
N LEU A 41 17.88 8.63 -3.08
CA LEU A 41 17.99 7.87 -4.34
C LEU A 41 17.40 8.62 -5.54
N TYR A 42 16.29 9.34 -5.34
CA TYR A 42 15.61 10.09 -6.40
C TYR A 42 16.46 11.24 -6.98
N ALA A 43 17.36 11.82 -6.19
CA ALA A 43 18.20 12.94 -6.64
C ALA A 43 19.20 12.52 -7.74
N TRP A 44 19.40 11.21 -7.93
CA TRP A 44 20.22 10.63 -9.00
C TRP A 44 19.46 10.37 -10.30
N THR A 45 18.15 10.63 -10.34
CA THR A 45 17.34 10.52 -11.55
C THR A 45 17.61 11.74 -12.45
N PRO A 46 18.00 11.58 -13.74
CA PRO A 46 18.30 12.72 -14.61
C PRO A 46 17.09 13.62 -14.81
N VAL A 47 17.23 14.90 -14.46
CA VAL A 47 16.27 15.94 -14.82
C VAL A 47 16.63 16.47 -16.20
N PRO A 48 15.65 16.73 -17.09
CA PRO A 48 15.90 17.42 -18.37
C PRO A 48 16.62 18.76 -18.14
N ALA A 49 17.49 19.16 -19.08
CA ALA A 49 18.15 20.46 -19.03
C ALA A 49 17.17 21.61 -19.31
N GLU A 50 16.10 21.32 -20.06
CA GLU A 50 15.01 22.24 -20.37
C GLU A 50 13.70 21.58 -19.97
N ILE A 51 12.92 22.26 -19.13
CA ILE A 51 11.55 21.87 -18.82
C ILE A 51 10.70 22.34 -20.01
N PRO A 52 9.99 21.45 -20.72
CA PRO A 52 9.08 21.83 -21.80
C PRO A 52 8.10 22.92 -21.34
N ASP A 53 7.74 23.88 -22.18
CA ASP A 53 6.82 24.95 -21.80
C ASP A 53 5.45 24.41 -21.32
N SER A 54 4.99 23.28 -21.89
CA SER A 54 3.80 22.56 -21.41
C SER A 54 3.95 22.03 -19.98
N ALA A 55 5.14 21.61 -19.58
CA ALA A 55 5.43 21.21 -18.21
C ALA A 55 5.55 22.43 -17.29
N ARG A 56 6.00 23.59 -17.78
CA ARG A 56 6.00 24.85 -17.01
C ARG A 56 4.60 25.34 -16.70
N GLU A 57 3.69 25.26 -17.67
CA GLU A 57 2.27 25.60 -17.47
C GLU A 57 1.62 24.69 -16.41
N LEU A 58 1.84 23.37 -16.51
CA LEU A 58 1.35 22.40 -15.52
C LEU A 58 1.94 22.63 -14.12
N ILE A 59 3.23 22.92 -14.02
CA ILE A 59 3.88 23.24 -12.74
C ILE A 59 3.30 24.55 -12.17
N SER A 60 3.07 25.56 -13.01
CA SER A 60 2.50 26.83 -12.57
C SER A 60 1.08 26.65 -12.03
N GLU A 61 0.25 25.85 -12.70
CA GLU A 61 -1.11 25.56 -12.27
C GLU A 61 -1.12 24.78 -10.94
N ALA A 62 -0.26 23.77 -10.80
CA ALA A 62 -0.10 23.03 -9.55
C ALA A 62 0.39 23.92 -8.39
N VAL A 63 1.33 24.84 -8.66
CA VAL A 63 1.83 25.79 -7.65
C VAL A 63 0.71 26.73 -7.17
N GLU A 64 -0.12 27.25 -8.07
CA GLU A 64 -1.24 28.11 -7.69
C GLU A 64 -2.31 27.36 -6.89
N GLN A 65 -2.58 26.09 -7.21
CA GLN A 65 -3.47 25.23 -6.43
C GLN A 65 -2.93 24.98 -5.02
N VAL A 66 -1.63 24.71 -4.87
CA VAL A 66 -1.00 24.52 -3.55
C VAL A 66 -1.02 25.82 -2.73
N LYS A 67 -0.81 26.99 -3.34
CA LYS A 67 -0.96 28.28 -2.66
C LYS A 67 -2.38 28.51 -2.16
N ALA A 68 -3.38 28.29 -3.01
CA ALA A 68 -4.77 28.45 -2.63
C ALA A 68 -5.16 27.52 -1.47
N ALA A 69 -4.68 26.28 -1.48
CA ALA A 69 -4.89 25.33 -0.39
C ALA A 69 -4.15 25.76 0.90
N ALA A 70 -2.93 26.28 0.79
CA ALA A 70 -2.16 26.82 1.93
C ALA A 70 -2.92 27.97 2.60
N ASP A 71 -3.44 28.90 1.81
CA ASP A 71 -4.21 30.06 2.26
C ASP A 71 -5.51 29.64 2.95
N GLN A 72 -6.21 28.63 2.42
CA GLN A 72 -7.42 28.08 3.05
C GLN A 72 -7.12 27.37 4.37
N ALA A 73 -6.01 26.65 4.45
CA ALA A 73 -5.61 25.90 5.64
C ALA A 73 -4.89 26.78 6.69
N GLY A 74 -4.58 28.05 6.39
CA GLY A 74 -3.89 28.95 7.29
C GLY A 74 -2.45 28.54 7.61
N VAL A 75 -1.83 27.76 6.73
CA VAL A 75 -0.44 27.28 6.85
C VAL A 75 0.45 27.99 5.85
N SER A 76 1.76 28.02 6.10
CA SER A 76 2.70 28.61 5.14
C SER A 76 2.77 27.79 3.85
N PHE A 77 3.12 28.44 2.73
CA PHE A 77 3.30 27.75 1.45
C PHE A 77 4.38 26.65 1.51
N ASP A 78 5.43 26.84 2.32
CA ASP A 78 6.47 25.83 2.53
C ASP A 78 5.96 24.63 3.35
N GLU A 79 5.09 24.85 4.34
CA GLU A 79 4.39 23.77 5.07
C GLU A 79 3.35 23.09 4.16
N ALA A 80 2.64 23.84 3.33
CA ALA A 80 1.73 23.31 2.35
C ALA A 80 2.47 22.48 1.30
N LEU A 81 3.63 22.92 0.79
CA LEU A 81 4.51 22.12 -0.08
C LEU A 81 5.02 20.85 0.62
N GLY A 82 5.38 20.95 1.91
CA GLY A 82 5.77 19.81 2.74
C GLY A 82 4.61 18.86 3.09
N HIS A 83 3.36 19.32 3.04
CA HIS A 83 2.14 18.54 3.24
C HIS A 83 1.46 18.09 1.94
N ALA A 84 1.73 18.77 0.83
CA ALA A 84 1.09 18.59 -0.47
C ALA A 84 1.54 17.33 -1.20
N ASP A 85 2.69 16.75 -0.84
CA ASP A 85 3.29 15.69 -1.65
C ASP A 85 2.66 14.29 -1.45
N SER A 86 1.86 14.11 -0.39
CA SER A 86 1.14 12.83 -0.15
C SER A 86 -0.27 13.02 0.40
N ARG A 87 -0.48 13.95 1.33
CA ARG A 87 -1.80 14.13 1.97
C ARG A 87 -2.86 14.66 1.02
N TRP A 88 -2.47 15.45 0.03
CA TRP A 88 -3.39 15.90 -1.03
C TRP A 88 -3.96 14.72 -1.83
N HIS A 89 -3.18 13.65 -2.04
CA HIS A 89 -3.67 12.44 -2.69
C HIS A 89 -4.72 11.73 -1.84
N VAL A 90 -4.56 11.71 -0.52
CA VAL A 90 -5.57 11.18 0.41
C VAL A 90 -6.86 11.99 0.31
N THR A 91 -6.79 13.33 0.36
CA THR A 91 -7.97 14.20 0.23
C THR A 91 -8.68 14.02 -1.12
N LYS A 92 -7.93 13.97 -2.23
CA LYS A 92 -8.52 13.77 -3.56
C LYS A 92 -9.26 12.44 -3.67
N VAL A 93 -8.70 11.36 -3.13
CA VAL A 93 -9.38 10.05 -3.11
C VAL A 93 -10.59 10.10 -2.16
N ALA A 94 -10.47 10.75 -1.00
CA ALA A 94 -11.57 10.93 -0.06
C ALA A 94 -12.76 11.67 -0.68
N ASP A 95 -12.53 12.72 -1.47
CA ASP A 95 -13.58 13.43 -2.19
C ASP A 95 -14.33 12.51 -3.16
N VAL A 96 -13.61 11.70 -3.95
CA VAL A 96 -14.22 10.74 -4.89
C VAL A 96 -15.01 9.66 -4.14
N VAL A 97 -14.48 9.14 -3.04
CA VAL A 97 -15.15 8.13 -2.21
C VAL A 97 -16.41 8.72 -1.58
N ARG A 98 -16.36 9.96 -1.08
CA ARG A 98 -17.51 10.65 -0.48
C ARG A 98 -18.67 10.82 -1.46
N ASP A 99 -18.38 11.17 -2.70
CA ASP A 99 -19.40 11.30 -3.75
C ASP A 99 -20.00 9.95 -4.19
N SER A 100 -19.29 8.86 -3.91
CA SER A 100 -19.63 7.50 -4.35
C SER A 100 -20.23 6.63 -3.23
N ALA A 101 -19.94 6.92 -1.97
CA ALA A 101 -20.43 6.20 -0.81
C ALA A 101 -21.90 6.51 -0.58
N ARG A 102 -22.76 5.51 -0.78
CA ARG A 102 -24.23 5.64 -0.68
C ARG A 102 -24.82 4.99 0.56
N ASP A 103 -24.01 4.25 1.31
CA ASP A 103 -24.43 3.54 2.50
C ASP A 103 -24.18 4.37 3.77
N GLU A 104 -25.03 4.18 4.78
CA GLU A 104 -24.97 4.90 6.07
C GLU A 104 -23.64 4.70 6.82
N PHE A 105 -22.91 3.65 6.47
CA PHE A 105 -21.61 3.28 7.04
C PHE A 105 -20.41 3.83 6.25
N GLY A 106 -20.64 4.61 5.19
CA GLY A 106 -19.56 5.15 4.35
C GLY A 106 -18.79 4.12 3.53
N ILE A 107 -19.29 2.88 3.45
CA ILE A 107 -18.72 1.80 2.65
C ILE A 107 -19.22 1.86 1.20
N LEU A 108 -18.31 1.71 0.26
CA LEU A 108 -18.62 1.67 -1.17
C LEU A 108 -19.28 0.35 -1.54
N GLU A 109 -20.15 0.37 -2.54
CA GLU A 109 -20.69 -0.86 -3.15
C GLU A 109 -19.63 -1.57 -4.01
N THR A 110 -18.84 -0.77 -4.75
CA THR A 110 -17.69 -1.23 -5.52
C THR A 110 -16.42 -0.54 -5.01
N PRO A 111 -15.41 -1.28 -4.54
CA PRO A 111 -14.17 -0.69 -4.06
C PRO A 111 -13.42 0.07 -5.16
N LEU A 112 -12.74 1.16 -4.80
CA LEU A 112 -11.84 1.87 -5.71
C LEU A 112 -10.49 1.15 -5.75
N THR A 113 -9.95 0.95 -6.96
CA THR A 113 -8.70 0.20 -7.21
C THR A 113 -7.72 1.03 -8.03
N ALA A 114 -6.49 0.53 -8.20
CA ALA A 114 -5.46 1.18 -9.01
C ALA A 114 -5.12 2.60 -8.54
N LEU A 115 -5.19 2.82 -7.23
CA LEU A 115 -4.95 4.10 -6.57
C LEU A 115 -3.45 4.35 -6.37
N ASN A 116 -2.71 4.44 -7.49
CA ASN A 116 -1.27 4.72 -7.48
C ASN A 116 -0.92 6.05 -6.79
N GLU A 117 -1.89 6.97 -6.72
CA GLU A 117 -1.81 8.25 -6.03
C GLU A 117 -1.58 8.07 -4.51
N LEU A 118 -2.05 6.97 -3.93
CA LEU A 118 -1.88 6.66 -2.50
C LEU A 118 -0.57 5.90 -2.22
N ALA A 119 0.15 5.43 -3.24
CA ALA A 119 1.42 4.72 -3.05
C ALA A 119 2.49 5.50 -2.26
N PRO A 120 2.66 6.84 -2.41
CA PRO A 120 3.57 7.62 -1.57
C PRO A 120 3.01 7.92 -0.16
N CYS A 121 1.75 7.59 0.11
CA CYS A 121 1.08 7.90 1.37
C CYS A 121 1.28 6.76 2.37
N GLU A 122 2.09 6.99 3.39
CA GLU A 122 2.14 6.07 4.53
C GLU A 122 0.78 6.07 5.24
N PRO A 123 0.20 4.89 5.53
CA PRO A 123 -1.05 4.83 6.28
C PRO A 123 -0.84 5.33 7.71
N ASP A 124 -1.74 6.20 8.17
CA ASP A 124 -1.69 6.77 9.51
C ASP A 124 -2.02 5.73 10.60
N ARG A 125 -2.91 4.77 10.30
CA ARG A 125 -3.32 3.75 11.29
C ARG A 125 -3.49 2.35 10.69
N PRO A 126 -2.56 1.41 10.91
CA PRO A 126 -2.76 0.01 10.53
C PRO A 126 -3.74 -0.70 11.46
N LEU A 127 -4.73 -1.38 10.89
CA LEU A 127 -5.74 -2.14 11.64
C LEU A 127 -5.38 -3.62 11.76
N LEU A 128 -5.01 -4.25 10.65
CA LEU A 128 -4.69 -5.67 10.57
C LEU A 128 -3.65 -5.89 9.49
N MET A 129 -2.68 -6.77 9.74
CA MET A 129 -1.75 -7.22 8.71
C MET A 129 -1.75 -8.73 8.64
N TRP A 130 -1.66 -9.28 7.44
CA TRP A 130 -1.48 -10.70 7.24
C TRP A 130 -0.54 -10.97 6.08
N LEU A 131 0.10 -12.11 6.18
CA LEU A 131 0.99 -12.62 5.15
C LEU A 131 0.28 -13.79 4.50
N PHE A 132 0.36 -13.89 3.19
CA PHE A 132 0.15 -15.14 2.51
C PHE A 132 1.26 -15.32 1.48
N PHE A 133 1.47 -16.56 1.08
CA PHE A 133 2.47 -16.84 0.07
C PHE A 133 1.75 -17.41 -1.14
N ASN A 134 2.00 -16.80 -2.29
CA ASN A 134 1.50 -17.27 -3.56
C ASN A 134 2.67 -17.83 -4.38
N PRO A 135 2.41 -18.47 -5.55
CA PRO A 135 3.46 -19.01 -6.41
C PRO A 135 4.52 -18.01 -6.87
N TYR A 136 4.20 -16.71 -6.81
CA TYR A 136 5.09 -15.60 -7.18
C TYR A 136 5.86 -15.02 -5.98
N GLY A 137 5.53 -15.41 -4.75
CA GLY A 137 6.28 -15.06 -3.55
C GLY A 137 5.43 -14.62 -2.37
N PRO A 138 6.08 -14.13 -1.29
CA PRO A 138 5.39 -13.57 -0.14
C PRO A 138 4.61 -12.31 -0.55
N THR A 139 3.34 -12.29 -0.14
CA THR A 139 2.50 -11.11 -0.22
C THR A 139 2.12 -10.70 1.20
N MET A 140 2.36 -9.43 1.53
CA MET A 140 1.86 -8.83 2.75
C MET A 140 0.67 -7.96 2.41
N LEU A 141 -0.45 -8.22 3.07
CA LEU A 141 -1.63 -7.38 3.01
C LEU A 141 -1.78 -6.63 4.33
N LYS A 142 -2.24 -5.38 4.25
CA LYS A 142 -2.56 -4.56 5.40
C LYS A 142 -3.90 -3.89 5.20
N LEU A 143 -4.82 -4.08 6.12
CA LEU A 143 -6.00 -3.25 6.28
C LEU A 143 -5.58 -2.02 7.10
N VAL A 144 -5.84 -0.83 6.57
CA VAL A 144 -5.29 0.43 7.10
C VAL A 144 -6.31 1.57 6.97
N LEU A 145 -6.06 2.62 7.75
CA LEU A 145 -6.72 3.90 7.63
C LEU A 145 -5.72 4.98 7.19
N TRP A 146 -6.16 5.85 6.26
CA TRP A 146 -5.45 7.09 5.89
C TRP A 146 -6.27 8.29 6.33
N GLU A 147 -5.62 9.24 6.99
CA GLU A 147 -6.27 10.44 7.52
C GLU A 147 -6.39 11.52 6.43
N ASP A 148 -7.61 11.88 6.08
CA ASP A 148 -7.90 13.13 5.37
C ASP A 148 -8.04 14.26 6.39
N ARG A 149 -6.91 14.86 6.75
CA ARG A 149 -6.83 15.96 7.73
C ARG A 149 -7.61 17.20 7.30
N ILE A 150 -7.81 17.40 6.00
CA ILE A 150 -8.49 18.60 5.49
C ILE A 150 -9.99 18.50 5.82
N ASN A 151 -10.59 17.35 5.52
CA ASN A 151 -12.01 17.13 5.76
C ASN A 151 -12.32 16.44 7.10
N GLN A 152 -11.30 16.10 7.90
CA GLN A 152 -11.42 15.41 9.18
C GLN A 152 -12.11 14.04 9.03
N GLN A 153 -11.70 13.30 8.01
CA GLN A 153 -12.25 11.98 7.66
C GLN A 153 -11.12 10.97 7.47
N TRP A 154 -11.48 9.71 7.34
CA TRP A 154 -10.53 8.61 7.20
C TRP A 154 -10.93 7.70 6.05
N LEU A 155 -10.00 7.44 5.14
CA LEU A 155 -10.18 6.38 4.16
C LEU A 155 -9.88 5.04 4.80
N ILE A 156 -10.78 4.07 4.65
CA ILE A 156 -10.50 2.67 4.99
C ILE A 156 -10.19 1.87 3.74
N GLY A 157 -9.06 1.18 3.74
CA GLY A 157 -8.63 0.40 2.59
C GLY A 157 -7.55 -0.62 2.91
N MET A 158 -7.05 -1.25 1.86
CA MET A 158 -6.05 -2.28 1.92
C MET A 158 -4.85 -1.92 1.05
N THR A 159 -3.67 -2.19 1.59
CA THR A 159 -2.42 -2.16 0.81
C THR A 159 -1.93 -3.58 0.60
N GLN A 160 -1.61 -3.91 -0.64
CA GLN A 160 -0.91 -5.13 -1.02
C GLN A 160 0.55 -4.79 -1.31
N LEU A 161 1.43 -5.47 -0.58
CA LEU A 161 2.86 -5.37 -0.72
C LEU A 161 3.36 -6.70 -1.29
N HIS A 162 3.48 -6.73 -2.60
CA HIS A 162 4.03 -7.86 -3.36
C HIS A 162 5.22 -7.37 -4.20
N PRO A 163 6.30 -8.16 -4.37
CA PRO A 163 7.51 -7.71 -5.07
C PRO A 163 7.30 -7.27 -6.52
N PHE A 164 6.24 -7.77 -7.17
CA PHE A 164 5.99 -7.54 -8.59
C PHE A 164 4.82 -6.58 -8.86
N GLN A 165 3.88 -6.47 -7.93
CA GLN A 165 2.66 -5.69 -8.13
C GLN A 165 2.08 -5.24 -6.79
N PRO A 166 2.49 -4.07 -6.28
CA PRO A 166 1.77 -3.43 -5.19
C PRO A 166 0.39 -3.00 -5.70
N ASP A 167 -0.62 -3.11 -4.84
CA ASP A 167 -1.98 -2.66 -5.13
C ASP A 167 -2.53 -1.92 -3.91
N ILE A 168 -3.41 -0.95 -4.16
CA ILE A 168 -4.10 -0.19 -3.13
C ILE A 168 -5.58 -0.17 -3.49
N VAL A 169 -6.40 -0.64 -2.55
CA VAL A 169 -7.84 -0.72 -2.68
C VAL A 169 -8.47 0.10 -1.57
N VAL A 170 -9.41 0.98 -1.89
CA VAL A 170 -10.18 1.75 -0.89
C VAL A 170 -11.61 1.24 -0.89
N TYR A 171 -12.10 0.90 0.31
CA TYR A 171 -13.43 0.33 0.51
C TYR A 171 -14.45 1.34 1.01
N GLY A 172 -14.01 2.47 1.56
CA GLY A 172 -14.92 3.45 2.12
C GLY A 172 -14.24 4.62 2.80
N ILE A 173 -15.07 5.46 3.40
CA ILE A 173 -14.69 6.63 4.16
C ILE A 173 -15.43 6.64 5.50
N LEU A 174 -14.77 7.05 6.56
CA LEU A 174 -15.27 7.11 7.93
C LEU A 174 -15.08 8.53 8.47
N ASN A 175 -15.97 8.98 9.35
CA ASN A 175 -15.75 10.25 10.06
C ASN A 175 -14.78 10.04 11.22
N ASN A 176 -14.20 11.13 11.74
CA ASN A 176 -13.27 11.04 12.86
C ASN A 176 -13.90 10.39 14.11
N GLU A 177 -15.18 10.71 14.37
CA GLU A 177 -15.95 10.15 15.49
C GLU A 177 -16.09 8.62 15.39
N ASP A 178 -16.28 8.10 14.16
CA ASP A 178 -16.45 6.68 13.86
C ASP A 178 -15.15 5.87 14.06
N VAL A 179 -13.99 6.51 13.88
CA VAL A 179 -12.67 5.88 14.03
C VAL A 179 -12.22 5.79 15.49
N GLU A 180 -12.70 6.71 16.33
CA GLU A 180 -12.42 6.71 17.77
C GLU A 180 -13.36 5.76 18.55
N ASP A 181 -14.49 5.38 17.97
CA ASP A 181 -15.39 4.36 18.52
C ASP A 181 -14.96 2.94 18.07
N ASN A 182 -14.34 2.21 19.00
CA ASN A 182 -13.86 0.85 18.73
C ASN A 182 -14.99 -0.13 18.35
N ASP A 183 -16.17 -0.01 18.95
CA ASP A 183 -17.30 -0.92 18.68
C ASP A 183 -17.85 -0.64 17.28
N TYR A 184 -17.90 0.63 16.88
CA TYR A 184 -18.28 1.02 15.53
C TYR A 184 -17.25 0.54 14.50
N LEU A 185 -15.97 0.74 14.76
CA LEU A 185 -14.89 0.30 13.87
C LEU A 185 -14.86 -1.23 13.71
N GLU A 186 -15.14 -1.99 14.78
CA GLU A 186 -15.36 -3.43 14.71
C GLU A 186 -16.50 -3.78 13.75
N SER A 187 -17.66 -3.12 13.90
CA SER A 187 -18.82 -3.33 13.03
C SER A 187 -18.48 -3.06 11.56
N ILE A 188 -17.75 -1.97 11.29
CA ILE A 188 -17.26 -1.64 9.95
C ILE A 188 -16.36 -2.76 9.40
N CYS A 189 -15.38 -3.24 10.18
CA CYS A 189 -14.52 -4.33 9.76
C CYS A 189 -15.33 -5.61 9.47
N CYS A 190 -16.27 -5.97 10.33
CA CYS A 190 -17.15 -7.12 10.11
C CYS A 190 -17.91 -7.01 8.79
N ARG A 191 -18.43 -5.82 8.48
CA ARG A 191 -19.20 -5.54 7.27
C ARG A 191 -18.32 -5.56 6.03
N LEU A 192 -17.12 -4.99 6.10
CA LEU A 192 -16.10 -5.07 5.05
C LEU A 192 -15.75 -6.51 4.72
N PHE A 193 -15.44 -7.34 5.72
CA PHE A 193 -15.14 -8.75 5.50
C PHE A 193 -16.35 -9.52 4.96
N ARG A 194 -17.57 -9.18 5.38
CA ARG A 194 -18.78 -9.81 4.84
C ARG A 194 -19.00 -9.49 3.36
N ASN A 195 -18.79 -8.22 2.98
CA ASN A 195 -19.06 -7.74 1.63
C ASN A 195 -17.92 -8.05 0.65
N PHE A 196 -16.68 -8.00 1.13
CA PHE A 196 -15.47 -8.08 0.31
C PHE A 196 -14.51 -9.18 0.76
N GLY A 197 -14.92 -10.12 1.61
CA GLY A 197 -13.99 -11.09 2.21
C GLY A 197 -13.29 -11.99 1.21
N PHE A 198 -14.08 -12.68 0.36
CA PHE A 198 -13.56 -13.72 -0.55
C PHE A 198 -14.19 -13.70 -1.96
N GLN A 199 -15.49 -13.42 -2.08
CA GLN A 199 -16.22 -13.51 -3.35
C GLN A 199 -16.33 -12.19 -4.12
N SER A 200 -15.61 -11.15 -3.72
CA SER A 200 -15.60 -9.88 -4.43
C SER A 200 -14.56 -9.86 -5.55
N GLU A 201 -14.73 -8.97 -6.52
CA GLU A 201 -13.74 -8.70 -7.57
C GLU A 201 -12.37 -8.30 -6.99
N LYS A 202 -12.38 -7.71 -5.79
CA LYS A 202 -11.20 -7.40 -4.98
C LYS A 202 -11.41 -7.89 -3.55
N PRO A 203 -11.02 -9.13 -3.25
CA PRO A 203 -11.15 -9.66 -1.90
C PRO A 203 -10.19 -8.99 -0.95
N ILE A 204 -10.66 -8.71 0.27
CA ILE A 204 -9.79 -8.36 1.39
C ILE A 204 -8.88 -9.55 1.66
N MET A 205 -9.34 -10.79 1.53
CA MET A 205 -8.50 -11.97 1.76
C MET A 205 -8.67 -12.96 0.63
N GLU A 206 -7.81 -12.85 -0.38
CA GLU A 206 -7.83 -13.73 -1.56
C GLU A 206 -7.36 -15.16 -1.25
N SER A 207 -6.66 -15.35 -0.14
CA SER A 207 -6.03 -16.62 0.23
C SER A 207 -5.91 -16.76 1.73
N MET A 208 -5.86 -18.00 2.20
CA MET A 208 -5.72 -18.30 3.62
C MET A 208 -4.41 -17.71 4.17
N PRO A 209 -4.48 -16.90 5.25
CA PRO A 209 -3.32 -16.24 5.78
C PRO A 209 -2.39 -17.26 6.44
N THR A 210 -1.12 -17.01 6.23
CA THR A 210 -0.01 -17.80 6.75
C THR A 210 0.48 -17.34 8.10
N SER A 211 0.34 -16.04 8.34
CA SER A 211 0.62 -15.34 9.58
C SER A 211 -0.31 -14.16 9.65
N ILE A 212 -0.77 -13.83 10.85
CA ILE A 212 -1.57 -12.65 11.11
C ILE A 212 -0.89 -11.87 12.22
N ILE A 213 -0.71 -10.60 11.96
CA ILE A 213 0.02 -9.68 12.80
C ILE A 213 -0.97 -8.58 13.14
N ALA A 214 -1.48 -8.61 14.37
CA ALA A 214 -2.17 -7.45 14.91
C ALA A 214 -1.16 -6.30 14.96
N ALA A 215 -1.53 -5.15 14.39
CA ALA A 215 -0.67 -3.98 14.49
C ALA A 215 -0.64 -3.51 15.94
N THR A 216 0.54 -3.16 16.46
CA THR A 216 0.73 -2.73 17.86
C THR A 216 -0.17 -1.54 18.23
N GLU A 217 -0.51 -0.71 17.25
CA GLU A 217 -1.32 0.50 17.40
C GLU A 217 -2.77 0.28 16.90
N SER A 218 -3.15 -0.96 16.62
CA SER A 218 -4.50 -1.27 16.17
C SER A 218 -5.51 -0.99 17.28
N PRO A 219 -6.61 -0.27 16.97
CA PRO A 219 -7.76 -0.16 17.88
C PRO A 219 -8.47 -1.51 18.08
N LEU A 220 -8.32 -2.44 17.13
CA LEU A 220 -9.03 -3.70 17.15
C LEU A 220 -8.34 -4.69 18.08
N THR A 221 -9.09 -5.19 19.05
CA THR A 221 -8.59 -6.22 19.97
C THR A 221 -8.49 -7.58 19.29
N LEU A 222 -7.69 -8.48 19.86
CA LEU A 222 -7.59 -9.86 19.36
C LEU A 222 -8.94 -10.60 19.43
N ASP A 223 -9.80 -10.25 20.38
CA ASP A 223 -11.13 -10.85 20.53
C ASP A 223 -12.04 -10.52 19.35
N VAL A 224 -11.84 -9.37 18.69
CA VAL A 224 -12.54 -8.96 17.47
C VAL A 224 -11.90 -9.56 16.22
N LEU A 225 -10.58 -9.49 16.14
CA LEU A 225 -9.83 -9.94 14.97
C LEU A 225 -9.92 -11.45 14.78
N HIS A 226 -9.91 -12.23 15.86
CA HIS A 226 -9.85 -13.68 15.78
C HIS A 226 -11.11 -14.32 15.15
N PRO A 227 -12.36 -13.96 15.55
CA PRO A 227 -13.56 -14.43 14.87
C PRO A 227 -13.62 -14.03 13.40
N LEU A 228 -13.21 -12.80 13.06
CA LEU A 228 -13.23 -12.31 11.67
C LEU A 228 -12.30 -13.11 10.78
N VAL A 229 -11.04 -13.22 11.21
CA VAL A 229 -10.02 -14.02 10.56
C VAL A 229 -10.49 -15.46 10.38
N LYS A 230 -11.01 -16.07 11.45
CA LYS A 230 -11.46 -17.46 11.43
C LYS A 230 -12.57 -17.63 10.40
N TRP A 231 -13.56 -16.75 10.41
CA TRP A 231 -14.67 -16.79 9.48
C TRP A 231 -14.20 -16.73 8.02
N ILE A 232 -13.29 -15.83 7.68
CA ILE A 232 -12.78 -15.71 6.31
C ILE A 232 -11.90 -16.90 5.92
N ALA A 233 -11.10 -17.41 6.86
CA ALA A 233 -10.28 -18.59 6.64
C ALA A 233 -11.16 -19.83 6.35
N GLU A 234 -12.33 -19.93 7.00
CA GLU A 234 -13.33 -20.97 6.72
C GLU A 234 -14.01 -20.75 5.34
N GLN A 235 -14.27 -19.50 4.93
CA GLN A 235 -14.88 -19.19 3.64
C GLN A 235 -13.94 -19.37 2.44
N THR A 236 -12.68 -18.97 2.59
CA THR A 236 -11.64 -19.03 1.52
C THR A 236 -11.29 -20.46 1.12
N ASN A 237 -11.59 -21.46 1.97
CA ASN A 237 -11.19 -22.83 1.70
C ASN A 237 -12.18 -23.89 2.19
N ALA A 238 -13.46 -23.73 1.82
CA ALA A 238 -14.54 -24.64 2.21
C ALA A 238 -14.33 -26.13 1.86
N GLY A 239 -13.31 -26.49 1.06
CA GLY A 239 -12.89 -27.87 0.77
C GLY A 239 -11.46 -28.27 1.19
N GLY A 240 -10.59 -27.31 1.53
CA GLY A 240 -9.16 -27.55 1.82
C GLY A 240 -8.65 -26.93 3.12
N PHE A 241 -9.56 -26.49 3.99
CA PHE A 241 -9.22 -25.84 5.26
C PHE A 241 -8.39 -26.75 6.18
N GLU A 242 -8.74 -28.04 6.27
CA GLU A 242 -7.97 -29.01 7.06
C GLU A 242 -6.56 -29.20 6.49
N ASP A 243 -6.43 -29.30 5.16
CA ASP A 243 -5.13 -29.43 4.50
C ASP A 243 -4.25 -28.20 4.75
N ASN A 244 -4.80 -26.98 4.63
CA ASN A 244 -4.07 -25.77 4.97
C ASN A 244 -3.68 -25.68 6.45
N ILE A 245 -4.54 -26.16 7.36
CA ILE A 245 -4.16 -26.29 8.78
C ILE A 245 -3.01 -27.29 8.93
N ASN A 246 -3.01 -28.39 8.18
CA ASN A 246 -1.94 -29.37 8.21
C ASN A 246 -0.64 -28.77 7.66
N TYR A 247 -0.66 -28.06 6.53
CA TYR A 247 0.50 -27.30 6.02
C TYR A 247 1.01 -26.26 7.02
N LEU A 248 0.10 -25.54 7.71
CA LEU A 248 0.46 -24.58 8.76
C LEU A 248 1.17 -25.25 9.94
N LYS A 249 0.75 -26.46 10.33
CA LYS A 249 1.38 -27.24 11.40
C LYS A 249 2.71 -27.83 10.96
N GLU A 250 2.76 -28.41 9.76
CA GLU A 250 3.95 -29.10 9.22
C GLU A 250 5.09 -28.10 8.93
N HIS A 251 4.76 -26.92 8.44
CA HIS A 251 5.71 -25.86 8.11
C HIS A 251 5.60 -24.67 9.06
N TRP A 252 5.37 -24.94 10.35
CA TRP A 252 5.24 -23.90 11.37
C TRP A 252 6.47 -22.98 11.40
N LEU A 253 6.24 -21.67 11.24
CA LEU A 253 7.29 -20.63 11.14
C LEU A 253 8.27 -20.76 9.96
N ASP A 254 8.04 -21.71 9.03
CA ASP A 254 8.78 -21.80 7.77
C ASP A 254 7.84 -21.56 6.59
N PRO A 255 7.52 -20.28 6.32
CA PRO A 255 6.54 -19.99 5.30
C PRO A 255 7.05 -20.30 3.89
N TRP A 256 8.37 -20.35 3.66
CA TRP A 256 8.96 -20.70 2.37
C TRP A 256 8.77 -22.18 2.04
N ALA A 257 9.04 -23.06 3.00
CA ALA A 257 8.78 -24.49 2.86
C ALA A 257 7.29 -24.76 2.59
N ARG A 258 6.40 -24.07 3.32
CA ARG A 258 4.95 -24.18 3.10
C ARG A 258 4.54 -23.79 1.69
N THR A 259 5.07 -22.67 1.20
CA THR A 259 4.77 -22.17 -0.16
C THR A 259 5.24 -23.14 -1.23
N ALA A 260 6.44 -23.70 -1.06
CA ALA A 260 6.99 -24.68 -1.98
C ALA A 260 6.11 -25.93 -2.04
N ALA A 261 5.69 -26.45 -0.89
CA ALA A 261 4.77 -27.59 -0.80
C ALA A 261 3.44 -27.30 -1.49
N GLN A 262 2.77 -26.20 -1.13
CA GLN A 262 1.49 -25.79 -1.74
C GLN A 262 1.60 -25.57 -3.26
N ARG A 263 2.72 -25.01 -3.74
CA ARG A 263 2.98 -24.84 -5.18
C ARG A 263 3.18 -26.18 -5.87
N ASP A 264 4.00 -27.06 -5.30
CA ASP A 264 4.30 -28.36 -5.89
C ASP A 264 3.02 -29.22 -5.96
N ASP A 265 2.17 -29.16 -4.92
CA ASP A 265 0.88 -29.84 -4.89
C ASP A 265 -0.12 -29.26 -5.89
N ALA A 266 -0.20 -27.93 -6.02
CA ALA A 266 -1.01 -27.29 -7.05
C ALA A 266 -0.53 -27.62 -8.47
N MET A 267 0.79 -27.71 -8.68
CA MET A 267 1.38 -28.08 -9.97
C MET A 267 1.08 -29.54 -10.31
N ASN A 268 1.18 -30.45 -9.34
CA ASN A 268 0.82 -31.85 -9.51
C ASN A 268 -0.67 -32.01 -9.80
N ALA A 269 -1.54 -31.32 -9.07
CA ALA A 269 -2.98 -31.33 -9.33
C ALA A 269 -3.34 -30.80 -10.73
N GLY A 270 -2.67 -29.76 -11.19
CA GLY A 270 -2.81 -29.23 -12.54
C GLY A 270 -2.34 -30.21 -13.62
N LEU A 271 -1.22 -30.90 -13.40
CA LEU A 271 -0.74 -31.97 -14.28
C LEU A 271 -1.73 -33.13 -14.36
N ASP A 272 -2.26 -33.58 -13.21
CA ASP A 272 -3.26 -34.65 -13.14
C ASP A 272 -4.59 -34.26 -13.82
N ALA A 273 -4.98 -32.99 -13.78
CA ALA A 273 -6.18 -32.49 -14.46
C ALA A 273 -5.99 -32.47 -16.00
N ILE A 274 -4.80 -32.05 -16.45
CA ILE A 274 -4.41 -32.09 -17.86
C ILE A 274 -4.39 -33.54 -18.37
N GLU A 275 -3.83 -34.48 -17.60
CA GLU A 275 -3.81 -35.90 -17.95
C GLU A 275 -5.22 -36.52 -18.01
N ARG A 276 -6.17 -36.01 -17.22
CA ARG A 276 -7.59 -36.38 -17.25
C ARG A 276 -8.40 -35.71 -18.35
N GLY A 277 -7.80 -34.79 -19.11
CA GLY A 277 -8.46 -34.06 -20.19
C GLY A 277 -9.44 -32.97 -19.71
N GLU A 278 -9.34 -32.54 -18.45
CA GLU A 278 -10.11 -31.43 -17.91
C GLU A 278 -9.42 -30.12 -18.32
N GLN A 279 -10.17 -29.18 -18.95
CA GLN A 279 -9.58 -27.87 -19.26
C GLN A 279 -9.39 -27.07 -17.96
N PRO A 280 -8.23 -26.43 -17.76
CA PRO A 280 -8.03 -25.52 -16.63
C PRO A 280 -8.98 -24.33 -16.78
N GLY A 281 -9.78 -24.08 -15.73
CA GLY A 281 -10.63 -22.90 -15.59
C GLY A 281 -9.87 -21.66 -15.14
#